data_AF-A0A2K8QP62-F1
#
_entry.id   AF-A0A2K8QP62-F1
#
_cell.length_a   1.000
_cell.length_b   1.000
_cell.length_c   1.000
_cell.angle_alpha   90.00
_cell.angle_beta   90.00
_cell.angle_gamma   90.00
#
_symmetry.space_group_name_H-M   'P 1'
#
loop_
_entity.id
_entity.type
_entity.pdbx_description
1 polymer ?
#
loop_
_entity_poly.entity_id
_entity_poly.type
_entity_poly.pdbx_seq_one_letter_code
_entity_poly.pdbx_strand_id
1 'polypeptide(L)'
;MSQIRKHISLGRCLLAAGSLLAANAAYADETCVAGNWQVSNVSDMPAAQYQTEHFAFRWNNSSQVNRNDVVAAGKQLELIWDKFINQIKFPQPYCNATVKYKANIHIDPSFGLNGGIADGGTMGMWIGPGALLDHWGLAHEFTHALQGQTGSFQSYGNQNFVGWIWESHANWMAHQLDEYRGTSAHCSDMLVNYPHLYLGSTRDRYCNWQFMEHLKNRYGYSAVNDMWAKAPKIGSAEQNTTDPISVLKSNMGWSQSELNDFFGDWAMRNVNWDYTDPDGYDRGSFYRRTYGGYGAVTPSQGNADKLLRTTALDPVSASGVRRFAVPFDQAPQRWGYNIVRLIPDSGATKVTVSFQGVVQSAPAVNSLPGLKNDPVSLTQPDSDWRWGLVAIDSAGKSRYSALQRGASAKISNFAVKSTDKGLYLVVMGSPSQMHQITWDQAYYSLYRYPWTVDLTNAWAEGSQPNAPTPTANGRRHSNGGGWVANGAEVASTAYVGPYARVIGGKVLDYARIEDHATVLSGTVSGNARVSGLTVVQGDTVIKDNAQVNTVFKGPGAFERGVVVSGTAQLRGDAEIRGVSTSRGVFYGFIDENEVKDSRAGANLTDAVPEVTERPAYAR
;
A
#
# COMPACT_ATOMS: atom_id res chain seq x y z
N MET A 1 44.65 35.01 -46.93
CA MET A 1 44.79 34.14 -48.12
C MET A 1 43.70 33.06 -48.08
N SER A 2 42.83 33.07 -49.10
CA SER A 2 41.96 31.99 -49.64
C SER A 2 41.33 30.96 -48.67
N GLN A 3 40.02 31.00 -48.39
CA GLN A 3 38.90 30.36 -49.14
C GLN A 3 39.10 28.87 -49.55
N ILE A 4 38.13 28.02 -49.19
CA ILE A 4 37.26 27.15 -50.04
C ILE A 4 36.38 26.28 -49.10
N ARG A 5 35.09 26.63 -48.90
CA ARG A 5 33.83 26.06 -49.49
C ARG A 5 33.59 24.54 -49.30
N LYS A 6 32.48 24.18 -48.63
CA LYS A 6 31.22 23.73 -49.27
C LYS A 6 30.07 23.47 -48.28
N HIS A 7 28.89 23.99 -48.63
CA HIS A 7 27.56 23.67 -48.10
C HIS A 7 27.13 22.24 -48.46
N ILE A 8 26.37 21.57 -47.57
CA ILE A 8 25.13 20.84 -47.90
C ILE A 8 24.15 20.99 -46.72
N SER A 9 22.93 21.43 -47.01
CA SER A 9 21.80 21.49 -46.09
C SER A 9 20.84 20.31 -46.29
N LEU A 10 19.94 20.18 -45.30
CA LEU A 10 18.59 19.60 -45.37
C LEU A 10 18.44 18.07 -45.25
N GLY A 11 17.89 17.69 -44.09
CA GLY A 11 16.65 16.93 -44.07
C GLY A 11 16.77 15.47 -43.70
N ARG A 12 16.40 15.15 -42.45
CA ARG A 12 15.52 14.02 -42.13
C ARG A 12 15.08 14.06 -40.68
N CYS A 13 13.79 14.37 -40.50
CA CYS A 13 12.99 13.82 -39.42
C CYS A 13 13.26 12.31 -39.29
N LEU A 14 13.70 11.87 -38.12
CA LEU A 14 13.49 10.50 -37.67
C LEU A 14 12.87 10.55 -36.28
N LEU A 15 11.59 10.18 -36.29
CA LEU A 15 10.79 9.60 -35.22
C LEU A 15 11.61 9.09 -34.03
N ALA A 16 11.42 9.72 -32.88
CA ALA A 16 11.72 9.14 -31.58
C ALA A 16 10.73 7.99 -31.33
N ALA A 17 11.07 6.81 -31.86
CA ALA A 17 10.43 5.56 -31.48
C ALA A 17 10.84 5.22 -30.04
N GLY A 18 9.85 4.78 -29.26
CA GLY A 18 9.97 4.52 -27.82
C GLY A 18 11.15 3.64 -27.48
N SER A 19 11.91 4.08 -26.48
CA SER A 19 12.91 3.29 -25.79
C SER A 19 12.24 2.09 -25.14
N LEU A 20 12.34 0.94 -25.81
CA LEU A 20 12.33 -0.38 -25.19
C LEU A 20 13.53 -0.43 -24.23
N LEU A 21 13.30 -0.11 -22.95
CA LEU A 21 14.18 -0.56 -21.86
C LEU A 21 13.94 -2.05 -21.65
N ALA A 22 14.47 -2.87 -22.56
CA ALA A 22 14.69 -4.29 -22.33
C ALA A 22 16.18 -4.47 -21.99
N ALA A 23 16.54 -4.17 -20.75
CA ALA A 23 17.80 -4.63 -20.18
C ALA A 23 17.51 -5.96 -19.48
N ASN A 24 17.64 -7.07 -20.23
CA ASN A 24 17.77 -8.39 -19.65
C ASN A 24 19.15 -8.47 -18.97
N ALA A 25 19.23 -8.09 -17.70
CA ALA A 25 20.31 -8.57 -16.84
C ALA A 25 19.90 -9.96 -16.35
N ALA A 26 20.19 -10.99 -17.15
CA ALA A 26 20.14 -12.37 -16.69
C ALA A 26 21.33 -12.57 -15.75
N TYR A 27 21.09 -12.52 -14.44
CA TYR A 27 22.08 -12.89 -13.44
C TYR A 27 22.10 -14.41 -13.30
N ALA A 28 23.30 -14.99 -13.25
CA ALA A 28 23.50 -16.43 -13.22
C ALA A 28 22.92 -17.06 -11.94
N ASP A 29 22.12 -18.11 -12.09
CA ASP A 29 21.72 -19.02 -11.00
C ASP A 29 23.00 -19.55 -10.32
N GLU A 30 23.14 -19.34 -9.01
CA GLU A 30 24.22 -19.95 -8.22
C GLU A 30 23.97 -21.47 -8.18
N THR A 31 24.85 -22.26 -8.80
CA THR A 31 24.76 -23.72 -8.73
C THR A 31 25.18 -24.21 -7.35
N CYS A 32 24.21 -24.58 -6.52
CA CYS A 32 24.49 -25.08 -5.18
C CYS A 32 25.23 -26.41 -5.18
N VAL A 33 26.12 -26.58 -4.21
CA VAL A 33 26.83 -27.83 -3.94
C VAL A 33 25.81 -28.90 -3.56
N ALA A 34 25.86 -30.05 -4.23
CA ALA A 34 25.06 -31.22 -3.88
C ALA A 34 25.37 -31.67 -2.44
N GLY A 35 24.34 -32.07 -1.70
CA GLY A 35 24.50 -32.43 -0.29
C GLY A 35 23.32 -33.22 0.24
N ASN A 36 23.54 -33.92 1.34
CA ASN A 36 22.52 -34.72 2.00
C ASN A 36 21.76 -33.86 3.02
N TRP A 37 20.43 -33.89 2.93
CA TRP A 37 19.54 -33.27 3.91
C TRP A 37 19.38 -34.15 5.13
N GLN A 38 19.90 -33.69 6.27
CA GLN A 38 19.79 -34.38 7.54
C GLN A 38 18.96 -33.60 8.56
N VAL A 39 18.37 -34.32 9.50
CA VAL A 39 17.66 -33.73 10.65
C VAL A 39 18.68 -33.02 11.54
N SER A 40 18.45 -31.75 11.86
CA SER A 40 19.30 -31.01 12.81
C SER A 40 19.00 -31.40 14.26
N ASN A 41 19.99 -31.22 15.15
CA ASN A 41 19.73 -31.23 16.59
C ASN A 41 19.38 -29.81 17.02
N VAL A 42 18.12 -29.60 17.40
CA VAL A 42 17.57 -28.33 17.89
C VAL A 42 17.19 -28.52 19.36
N SER A 43 17.65 -27.61 20.22
CA SER A 43 17.50 -27.72 21.69
C SER A 43 16.09 -27.37 22.19
N ASP A 44 15.36 -26.58 21.42
CA ASP A 44 14.04 -26.04 21.74
C ASP A 44 12.88 -26.89 21.20
N MET A 45 13.15 -28.00 20.51
CA MET A 45 12.13 -28.84 19.90
C MET A 45 12.30 -30.33 20.24
N PRO A 46 11.21 -31.11 20.29
CA PRO A 46 11.29 -32.55 20.54
C PRO A 46 11.94 -33.31 19.37
N ALA A 47 12.15 -34.60 19.58
CA ALA A 47 12.69 -35.49 18.55
C ALA A 47 11.78 -35.53 17.30
N ALA A 48 12.41 -35.64 16.12
CA ALA A 48 11.67 -35.79 14.87
C ALA A 48 10.88 -37.12 14.86
N GLN A 49 9.59 -37.03 14.55
CA GLN A 49 8.67 -38.17 14.48
C GLN A 49 8.24 -38.51 13.04
N TYR A 50 8.42 -37.57 12.11
CA TYR A 50 8.17 -37.75 10.68
C TYR A 50 9.14 -36.87 9.89
N GLN A 51 9.52 -37.30 8.69
CA GLN A 51 10.37 -36.52 7.81
C GLN A 51 10.02 -36.77 6.36
N THR A 52 10.24 -35.75 5.55
CA THR A 52 10.26 -35.81 4.08
C THR A 52 11.69 -35.55 3.61
N GLU A 53 11.91 -35.18 2.35
CA GLU A 53 13.26 -34.88 1.85
C GLU A 53 13.85 -33.63 2.52
N HIS A 54 13.06 -32.57 2.62
CA HIS A 54 13.50 -31.26 3.11
C HIS A 54 12.96 -30.88 4.49
N PHE A 55 12.02 -31.64 5.06
CA PHE A 55 11.33 -31.27 6.31
C PHE A 55 11.41 -32.36 7.38
N ALA A 56 11.49 -31.94 8.65
CA ALA A 56 11.51 -32.79 9.83
C ALA A 56 10.44 -32.31 10.82
N PHE A 57 9.40 -33.13 11.02
CA PHE A 57 8.27 -32.82 11.88
C PHE A 57 8.47 -33.37 13.28
N ARG A 58 8.17 -32.54 14.27
CA ARG A 58 8.47 -32.71 15.69
C ARG A 58 7.24 -32.34 16.50
N TRP A 59 6.85 -33.17 17.46
CA TRP A 59 5.81 -32.82 18.43
C TRP A 59 5.98 -33.63 19.70
N ASN A 60 5.41 -33.11 20.78
CA ASN A 60 5.17 -33.87 22.01
C ASN A 60 3.77 -34.50 21.95
N ASN A 61 3.54 -35.59 22.69
CA ASN A 61 2.23 -36.25 22.92
C ASN A 61 1.24 -36.36 21.72
N SER A 62 1.00 -37.58 21.23
CA SER A 62 0.33 -37.85 19.95
C SER A 62 -1.19 -37.64 19.87
N SER A 63 -1.91 -37.44 20.98
CA SER A 63 -3.39 -37.50 20.95
C SER A 63 -4.09 -36.34 20.23
N GLN A 64 -3.39 -35.22 20.02
CA GLN A 64 -3.93 -34.01 19.35
C GLN A 64 -3.30 -33.74 17.98
N VAL A 65 -2.28 -34.53 17.60
CA VAL A 65 -1.64 -34.42 16.29
C VAL A 65 -2.13 -35.54 15.40
N ASN A 66 -2.98 -35.20 14.45
CA ASN A 66 -3.46 -36.16 13.45
C ASN A 66 -2.32 -36.48 12.47
N ARG A 67 -1.87 -37.73 12.48
CA ARG A 67 -0.75 -38.18 11.63
C ARG A 67 -1.05 -38.03 10.13
N ASN A 68 -2.31 -38.15 9.70
CA ASN A 68 -2.66 -37.97 8.30
C ASN A 68 -2.47 -36.52 7.86
N ASP A 69 -2.82 -35.56 8.72
CA ASP A 69 -2.65 -34.14 8.43
C ASP A 69 -1.16 -33.77 8.39
N VAL A 70 -0.33 -34.37 9.26
CA VAL A 70 1.14 -34.23 9.19
C VAL A 70 1.71 -34.76 7.87
N VAL A 71 1.25 -35.92 7.41
CA VAL A 71 1.69 -36.49 6.13
C VAL A 71 1.22 -35.61 4.96
N ALA A 72 0.01 -35.07 5.01
CA ALA A 72 -0.50 -34.14 4.01
C ALA A 72 0.31 -32.83 3.98
N ALA A 73 0.56 -32.23 5.14
CA ALA A 73 1.42 -31.04 5.28
C ALA A 73 2.82 -31.28 4.72
N GLY A 74 3.43 -32.44 5.00
CA GLY A 74 4.73 -32.82 4.45
C GLY A 74 4.74 -32.88 2.93
N LYS A 75 3.71 -33.48 2.31
CA LYS A 75 3.59 -33.49 0.84
C LYS A 75 3.43 -32.08 0.29
N GLN A 76 2.61 -31.25 0.92
CA GLN A 76 2.39 -29.87 0.50
C GLN A 76 3.69 -29.05 0.62
N LEU A 77 4.43 -29.18 1.72
CA LEU A 77 5.69 -28.48 1.93
C LEU A 77 6.77 -28.86 0.90
N GLU A 78 6.81 -30.11 0.43
CA GLU A 78 7.71 -30.50 -0.69
C GLU A 78 7.29 -29.86 -2.03
N LEU A 79 6.00 -29.69 -2.28
CA LEU A 79 5.51 -28.95 -3.46
C LEU A 79 5.87 -27.46 -3.37
N ILE A 80 5.75 -26.88 -2.16
CA ILE A 80 6.16 -25.50 -1.87
C ILE A 80 7.67 -25.35 -2.07
N TRP A 81 8.47 -26.30 -1.57
CA TRP A 81 9.92 -26.33 -1.76
C TRP A 81 10.29 -26.32 -3.25
N ASP A 82 9.69 -27.20 -4.05
CA ASP A 82 9.93 -27.24 -5.49
C ASP A 82 9.58 -25.90 -6.15
N LYS A 83 8.42 -25.32 -5.80
CA LYS A 83 8.03 -24.02 -6.34
C LYS A 83 9.05 -22.93 -5.98
N PHE A 84 9.45 -22.84 -4.72
CA PHE A 84 10.26 -21.72 -4.23
C PHE A 84 11.72 -21.84 -4.65
N ILE A 85 12.30 -23.02 -4.53
CA ILE A 85 13.74 -23.25 -4.75
C ILE A 85 14.01 -23.62 -6.21
N ASN A 86 13.22 -24.53 -6.81
CA ASN A 86 13.53 -25.04 -8.14
C ASN A 86 12.93 -24.19 -9.26
N GLN A 87 11.72 -23.64 -9.10
CA GLN A 87 11.05 -22.86 -10.14
C GLN A 87 11.28 -21.35 -10.01
N ILE A 88 11.04 -20.78 -8.82
CA ILE A 88 11.21 -19.35 -8.53
C ILE A 88 12.69 -18.99 -8.34
N LYS A 89 13.54 -19.97 -8.00
CA LYS A 89 14.98 -19.79 -7.75
C LYS A 89 15.27 -18.85 -6.57
N PHE A 90 14.45 -18.90 -5.52
CA PHE A 90 14.79 -18.24 -4.27
C PHE A 90 16.07 -18.87 -3.69
N PRO A 91 16.98 -18.10 -3.04
CA PRO A 91 18.26 -18.62 -2.57
C PRO A 91 18.12 -19.90 -1.74
N GLN A 92 18.77 -20.97 -2.20
CA GLN A 92 18.71 -22.25 -1.51
C GLN A 92 19.48 -22.19 -0.18
N PRO A 93 18.87 -22.60 0.95
CA PRO A 93 19.58 -22.76 2.21
C PRO A 93 20.78 -23.72 2.08
N TYR A 94 21.89 -23.37 2.73
CA TYR A 94 23.12 -24.18 2.72
C TYR A 94 23.68 -24.43 1.31
N CYS A 95 23.51 -23.48 0.38
CA CYS A 95 23.91 -23.62 -1.02
C CYS A 95 25.38 -24.09 -1.16
N ASN A 96 26.28 -23.54 -0.35
CA ASN A 96 27.72 -23.80 -0.39
C ASN A 96 28.18 -24.92 0.57
N ALA A 97 27.28 -25.73 1.11
CA ALA A 97 27.59 -26.82 2.03
C ALA A 97 27.10 -28.18 1.51
N THR A 98 27.90 -29.22 1.73
CA THR A 98 27.56 -30.63 1.47
C THR A 98 26.67 -31.23 2.56
N VAL A 99 26.71 -30.65 3.76
CA VAL A 99 25.79 -30.96 4.86
C VAL A 99 24.67 -29.92 4.84
N LYS A 100 23.44 -30.39 4.66
CA LYS A 100 22.24 -29.54 4.62
C LYS A 100 21.27 -29.96 5.71
N TYR A 101 20.53 -29.02 6.29
CA TYR A 101 19.60 -29.30 7.38
C TYR A 101 18.16 -29.16 6.97
N LYS A 102 17.35 -30.19 7.24
CA LYS A 102 15.90 -30.14 7.01
C LYS A 102 15.25 -29.01 7.82
N ALA A 103 14.24 -28.37 7.26
CA ALA A 103 13.42 -27.41 8.00
C ALA A 103 12.63 -28.11 9.12
N ASN A 104 12.67 -27.53 10.31
CA ASN A 104 12.06 -28.12 11.50
C ASN A 104 10.62 -27.64 11.65
N ILE A 105 9.67 -28.58 11.69
CA ILE A 105 8.25 -28.29 11.86
C ILE A 105 7.84 -28.71 13.27
N HIS A 106 7.78 -27.77 14.21
CA HIS A 106 7.36 -28.00 15.58
C HIS A 106 5.85 -27.83 15.70
N ILE A 107 5.15 -28.92 16.01
CA ILE A 107 3.69 -28.95 16.14
C ILE A 107 3.31 -28.95 17.62
N ASP A 108 2.55 -27.93 18.04
CA ASP A 108 1.98 -27.84 19.39
C ASP A 108 0.64 -27.08 19.36
N PRO A 109 -0.41 -27.55 20.07
CA PRO A 109 -1.71 -26.89 20.12
C PRO A 109 -1.73 -25.44 20.62
N SER A 110 -0.69 -25.02 21.37
CA SER A 110 -0.54 -23.63 21.84
C SER A 110 -0.04 -22.69 20.74
N PHE A 111 0.45 -23.21 19.63
CA PHE A 111 0.93 -22.40 18.52
C PHE A 111 -0.20 -21.99 17.58
N GLY A 112 -0.10 -20.77 17.08
CA GLY A 112 -0.77 -20.36 15.86
C GLY A 112 -0.01 -20.91 14.65
N LEU A 113 0.50 -20.02 13.82
CA LEU A 113 1.39 -20.39 12.74
C LEU A 113 2.48 -19.33 12.66
N ASN A 114 3.75 -19.75 12.75
CA ASN A 114 4.92 -18.88 12.69
C ASN A 114 6.10 -19.61 12.01
N GLY A 115 6.96 -18.87 11.33
CA GLY A 115 8.16 -19.37 10.67
C GLY A 115 9.37 -18.48 10.90
N GLY A 116 10.57 -19.04 10.74
CA GLY A 116 11.81 -18.30 10.95
C GLY A 116 13.01 -19.21 11.17
N ILE A 117 13.90 -18.77 12.06
CA ILE A 117 15.14 -19.47 12.40
C ILE A 117 15.01 -20.13 13.77
N ALA A 118 15.16 -21.45 13.80
CA ALA A 118 15.25 -22.26 15.00
C ALA A 118 16.65 -22.21 15.62
N ASP A 119 16.80 -22.76 16.82
CA ASP A 119 18.08 -22.91 17.50
C ASP A 119 19.15 -23.53 16.58
N GLY A 120 20.39 -23.06 16.76
CA GLY A 120 21.51 -23.48 15.91
C GLY A 120 21.48 -22.89 14.49
N GLY A 121 20.63 -21.89 14.22
CA GLY A 121 20.60 -21.19 12.93
C GLY A 121 19.96 -22.02 11.81
N THR A 122 19.06 -22.95 12.14
CA THR A 122 18.38 -23.80 11.16
C THR A 122 16.99 -23.29 10.82
N MET A 123 16.43 -23.73 9.69
CA MET A 123 15.05 -23.37 9.32
C MET A 123 14.06 -23.95 10.34
N GLY A 124 13.06 -23.16 10.74
CA GLY A 124 12.05 -23.53 11.72
C GLY A 124 10.65 -23.00 11.40
N MET A 125 9.63 -23.76 11.78
CA MET A 125 8.21 -23.39 11.79
C MET A 125 7.55 -23.93 13.06
N TRP A 126 6.67 -23.15 13.66
CA TRP A 126 5.89 -23.48 14.86
C TRP A 126 4.40 -23.44 14.51
N ILE A 127 3.76 -24.60 14.52
CA ILE A 127 2.48 -24.84 13.86
C ILE A 127 1.47 -25.47 14.82
N GLY A 128 0.30 -24.86 14.95
CA GLY A 128 -0.87 -25.47 15.60
C GLY A 128 -1.44 -26.61 14.74
N PRO A 129 -1.95 -27.71 15.31
CA PRO A 129 -2.47 -28.84 14.54
C PRO A 129 -3.53 -28.45 13.48
N GLY A 130 -4.37 -27.45 13.78
CA GLY A 130 -5.38 -26.94 12.85
C GLY A 130 -4.82 -26.22 11.62
N ALA A 131 -3.57 -25.76 11.66
CA ALA A 131 -2.92 -25.06 10.55
C ALA A 131 -2.10 -25.98 9.63
N LEU A 132 -2.01 -27.29 9.93
CA LEU A 132 -1.32 -28.26 9.07
C LEU A 132 -1.96 -28.41 7.67
N LEU A 133 -3.24 -28.02 7.54
CA LEU A 133 -3.97 -28.04 6.26
C LEU A 133 -4.10 -26.66 5.62
N ASP A 134 -3.56 -25.61 6.25
CA ASP A 134 -3.52 -24.27 5.67
C ASP A 134 -2.34 -24.15 4.71
N HIS A 135 -2.58 -24.48 3.44
CA HIS A 135 -1.54 -24.44 2.40
C HIS A 135 -0.94 -23.03 2.20
N TRP A 136 -1.73 -21.96 2.35
CA TRP A 136 -1.23 -20.58 2.22
C TRP A 136 -0.32 -20.26 3.39
N GLY A 137 -0.79 -20.54 4.61
CA GLY A 137 -0.01 -20.39 5.83
C GLY A 137 1.30 -21.18 5.78
N LEU A 138 1.27 -22.46 5.40
CA LEU A 138 2.49 -23.27 5.26
C LEU A 138 3.52 -22.62 4.32
N ALA A 139 3.06 -22.08 3.20
CA ALA A 139 3.91 -21.42 2.22
C ALA A 139 4.45 -20.06 2.72
N HIS A 140 3.61 -19.27 3.35
CA HIS A 140 3.96 -18.00 3.96
C HIS A 140 5.08 -18.19 5.00
N GLU A 141 4.91 -19.16 5.87
CA GLU A 141 5.76 -19.31 7.07
C GLU A 141 7.05 -20.05 6.74
N PHE A 142 7.00 -20.96 5.78
CA PHE A 142 8.22 -21.50 5.20
C PHE A 142 9.04 -20.40 4.50
N THR A 143 8.39 -19.38 3.92
CA THR A 143 9.12 -18.21 3.39
C THR A 143 9.88 -17.47 4.48
N HIS A 144 9.33 -17.30 5.68
CA HIS A 144 10.09 -16.69 6.79
C HIS A 144 11.32 -17.51 7.18
N ALA A 145 11.24 -18.84 7.15
CA ALA A 145 12.41 -19.68 7.38
C ALA A 145 13.49 -19.49 6.30
N LEU A 146 13.09 -19.39 5.03
CA LEU A 146 13.99 -19.12 3.91
C LEU A 146 14.60 -17.71 3.98
N GLN A 147 13.78 -16.69 4.27
CA GLN A 147 14.21 -15.31 4.48
C GLN A 147 15.27 -15.23 5.58
N GLY A 148 15.02 -15.88 6.71
CA GLY A 148 15.97 -15.99 7.81
C GLY A 148 17.31 -16.59 7.37
N GLN A 149 17.29 -17.65 6.54
CA GLN A 149 18.51 -18.33 6.06
C GLN A 149 19.35 -17.45 5.15
N THR A 150 18.77 -16.42 4.51
CA THR A 150 19.56 -15.47 3.73
C THR A 150 20.48 -14.61 4.59
N GLY A 151 20.20 -14.49 5.91
CA GLY A 151 20.90 -13.60 6.82
C GLY A 151 20.59 -12.11 6.61
N SER A 152 19.73 -11.76 5.65
CA SER A 152 19.44 -10.37 5.28
C SER A 152 18.23 -9.81 5.99
N PHE A 153 18.15 -8.47 6.04
CA PHE A 153 17.02 -7.72 6.63
C PHE A 153 16.68 -8.10 8.08
N GLN A 154 17.67 -8.62 8.83
CA GLN A 154 17.56 -8.83 10.27
C GLN A 154 18.06 -7.55 10.95
N SER A 155 17.16 -6.69 11.43
CA SER A 155 17.55 -5.47 12.16
C SER A 155 17.39 -5.67 13.67
N TYR A 156 18.36 -5.18 14.44
CA TYR A 156 18.32 -5.18 15.90
C TYR A 156 18.32 -3.73 16.41
N GLY A 157 17.21 -3.30 16.98
CA GLY A 157 17.09 -1.98 17.61
C GLY A 157 15.75 -1.31 17.35
N ASN A 158 15.61 -0.10 17.88
CA ASN A 158 14.35 0.65 17.82
C ASN A 158 14.06 1.24 16.43
N GLN A 159 15.07 1.37 15.56
CA GLN A 159 14.91 1.85 14.18
C GLN A 159 14.80 0.66 13.23
N ASN A 160 13.57 0.24 12.96
CA ASN A 160 13.29 -0.86 12.06
C ASN A 160 12.76 -0.34 10.72
N PHE A 161 13.57 -0.43 9.66
CA PHE A 161 13.17 -0.05 8.28
C PHE A 161 12.73 -1.24 7.42
N VAL A 162 12.88 -2.45 7.94
CA VAL A 162 12.87 -3.69 7.15
C VAL A 162 11.69 -4.59 7.50
N GLY A 163 11.09 -4.48 8.68
CA GLY A 163 10.08 -5.43 9.16
C GLY A 163 8.89 -5.63 8.21
N TRP A 164 8.46 -4.60 7.49
CA TRP A 164 7.32 -4.70 6.58
C TRP A 164 7.57 -5.64 5.38
N ILE A 165 8.82 -5.75 4.89
CA ILE A 165 9.11 -6.55 3.69
C ILE A 165 9.05 -8.04 3.98
N TRP A 166 9.28 -8.46 5.24
CA TRP A 166 9.20 -9.86 5.63
C TRP A 166 7.81 -10.43 5.31
N GLU A 167 6.78 -9.73 5.78
CA GLU A 167 5.37 -10.09 5.61
C GLU A 167 4.88 -9.91 4.16
N SER A 168 5.25 -8.79 3.55
CA SER A 168 4.91 -8.49 2.15
C SER A 168 5.46 -9.57 1.22
N HIS A 169 6.74 -9.92 1.37
CA HIS A 169 7.39 -10.93 0.55
C HIS A 169 6.92 -12.35 0.85
N ALA A 170 6.60 -12.68 2.11
CA ALA A 170 6.04 -13.99 2.46
C ALA A 170 4.68 -14.24 1.77
N ASN A 171 3.80 -13.23 1.77
CA ASN A 171 2.56 -13.29 1.00
C ASN A 171 2.78 -13.30 -0.51
N TRP A 172 3.79 -12.57 -1.00
CA TRP A 172 4.16 -12.63 -2.42
C TRP A 172 4.60 -14.04 -2.83
N MET A 173 5.46 -14.70 -2.04
CA MET A 173 5.94 -16.06 -2.29
C MET A 173 4.79 -17.06 -2.26
N ALA A 174 3.94 -17.03 -1.22
CA ALA A 174 2.76 -17.88 -1.12
C ALA A 174 1.83 -17.70 -2.33
N HIS A 175 1.61 -16.46 -2.77
CA HIS A 175 0.80 -16.15 -3.94
C HIS A 175 1.35 -16.75 -5.25
N GLN A 176 2.66 -17.04 -5.35
CA GLN A 176 3.23 -17.62 -6.57
C GLN A 176 2.85 -19.09 -6.79
N LEU A 177 2.36 -19.80 -5.77
CA LEU A 177 1.93 -21.19 -5.90
C LEU A 177 0.84 -21.33 -6.97
N ASP A 178 0.88 -22.42 -7.73
CA ASP A 178 -0.08 -22.67 -8.82
C ASP A 178 -1.53 -22.72 -8.32
N GLU A 179 -1.73 -23.14 -7.06
CA GLU A 179 -3.01 -23.13 -6.35
C GLU A 179 -3.60 -21.72 -6.22
N TYR A 180 -2.77 -20.68 -6.06
CA TYR A 180 -3.19 -19.32 -5.67
C TYR A 180 -3.03 -18.26 -6.74
N ARG A 181 -2.03 -18.41 -7.60
CA ARG A 181 -1.56 -17.37 -8.52
C ARG A 181 -2.64 -16.81 -9.47
N GLY A 182 -3.76 -17.52 -9.63
CA GLY A 182 -4.92 -17.10 -10.44
C GLY A 182 -6.27 -17.14 -9.74
N THR A 183 -6.31 -17.38 -8.42
CA THR A 183 -7.53 -17.73 -7.67
C THR A 183 -7.68 -16.96 -6.36
N SER A 184 -6.59 -16.53 -5.72
CA SER A 184 -6.63 -15.86 -4.41
C SER A 184 -5.79 -14.59 -4.41
N ALA A 185 -6.40 -13.46 -4.06
CA ALA A 185 -5.68 -12.20 -3.91
C ALA A 185 -5.30 -11.96 -2.45
N HIS A 186 -5.68 -12.86 -1.53
CA HIS A 186 -5.52 -12.66 -0.09
C HIS A 186 -6.02 -11.25 0.32
N CYS A 187 -5.39 -10.61 1.31
CA CYS A 187 -5.72 -9.26 1.77
C CYS A 187 -5.26 -8.12 0.83
N SER A 188 -4.73 -8.44 -0.35
CA SER A 188 -3.98 -7.47 -1.17
C SER A 188 -4.85 -6.36 -1.78
N ASP A 189 -6.18 -6.47 -1.64
CA ASP A 189 -7.12 -5.41 -1.94
C ASP A 189 -6.95 -4.17 -1.05
N MET A 190 -6.30 -4.28 0.12
CA MET A 190 -5.97 -3.11 0.96
C MET A 190 -5.11 -2.10 0.20
N LEU A 191 -4.00 -2.51 -0.44
CA LEU A 191 -3.19 -1.57 -1.24
C LEU A 191 -4.02 -0.92 -2.35
N VAL A 192 -4.92 -1.69 -2.96
CA VAL A 192 -5.81 -1.19 -4.02
C VAL A 192 -6.75 -0.11 -3.50
N ASN A 193 -7.21 -0.25 -2.26
CA ASN A 193 -8.21 0.61 -1.65
C ASN A 193 -7.61 1.84 -0.94
N TYR A 194 -6.33 1.80 -0.57
CA TYR A 194 -5.61 2.90 0.10
C TYR A 194 -4.29 3.26 -0.60
N PRO A 195 -4.27 3.48 -1.93
CA PRO A 195 -3.02 3.62 -2.66
C PRO A 195 -2.25 4.91 -2.31
N HIS A 196 -2.89 5.89 -1.65
CA HIS A 196 -2.25 7.15 -1.25
C HIS A 196 -1.23 6.98 -0.11
N LEU A 197 -1.26 5.86 0.62
CA LEU A 197 -0.30 5.55 1.67
C LEU A 197 1.07 5.23 1.10
N TYR A 198 2.13 5.46 1.88
CA TYR A 198 3.48 5.12 1.44
C TYR A 198 3.63 3.60 1.26
N LEU A 199 4.36 3.19 0.22
CA LEU A 199 4.69 1.78 0.04
C LEU A 199 5.57 1.31 1.21
N GLY A 200 5.18 0.19 1.81
CA GLY A 200 5.81 -0.38 2.99
C GLY A 200 5.16 0.03 4.32
N SER A 201 3.97 0.63 4.27
CA SER A 201 3.22 0.96 5.47
C SER A 201 2.91 -0.26 6.31
N THR A 202 3.05 -0.13 7.62
CA THR A 202 2.66 -1.19 8.57
C THR A 202 1.16 -1.47 8.54
N ARG A 203 0.38 -0.52 8.01
CA ARG A 203 -1.07 -0.60 7.80
C ARG A 203 -1.47 -1.71 6.84
N ASP A 204 -0.73 -1.83 5.73
CA ASP A 204 -1.05 -2.74 4.64
C ASP A 204 0.11 -3.69 4.31
N ARG A 205 1.06 -3.87 5.23
CA ARG A 205 2.30 -4.65 5.02
C ARG A 205 2.10 -6.06 4.46
N TYR A 206 1.02 -6.74 4.86
CA TYR A 206 0.69 -8.08 4.35
C TYR A 206 0.16 -8.06 2.92
N CYS A 207 -0.22 -6.88 2.43
CA CYS A 207 -1.16 -6.69 1.33
C CYS A 207 -0.59 -5.81 0.21
N ASN A 208 0.65 -5.32 0.35
CA ASN A 208 1.26 -4.33 -0.54
C ASN A 208 2.34 -4.89 -1.49
N TRP A 209 2.31 -6.20 -1.74
CA TRP A 209 3.33 -6.93 -2.49
C TRP A 209 3.28 -6.76 -4.02
N GLN A 210 2.29 -6.03 -4.57
CA GLN A 210 2.07 -5.91 -6.02
C GLN A 210 3.20 -5.17 -6.75
N PHE A 211 4.03 -4.40 -6.06
CA PHE A 211 5.24 -3.85 -6.67
C PHE A 211 6.25 -4.95 -7.04
N MET A 212 6.29 -6.05 -6.29
CA MET A 212 7.12 -7.23 -6.62
C MET A 212 6.55 -7.99 -7.82
N GLU A 213 5.23 -7.99 -8.03
CA GLU A 213 4.64 -8.50 -9.27
C GLU A 213 5.07 -7.66 -10.48
N HIS A 214 5.12 -6.34 -10.34
CA HIS A 214 5.62 -5.47 -11.40
C HIS A 214 7.12 -5.64 -11.63
N LEU A 215 7.91 -5.76 -10.56
CA LEU A 215 9.35 -6.04 -10.62
C LEU A 215 9.61 -7.36 -11.36
N LYS A 216 8.89 -8.43 -10.98
CA LYS A 216 8.93 -9.74 -11.63
C LYS A 216 8.51 -9.66 -13.10
N ASN A 217 7.42 -8.97 -13.41
CA ASN A 217 6.98 -8.82 -14.80
C ASN A 217 8.09 -8.18 -15.66
N ARG A 218 8.78 -7.17 -15.13
CA ARG A 218 9.79 -6.40 -15.87
C ARG A 218 11.14 -7.10 -15.96
N TYR A 219 11.57 -7.74 -14.88
CA TYR A 219 12.96 -8.18 -14.69
C TYR A 219 13.11 -9.63 -14.22
N GLY A 220 12.00 -10.37 -14.12
CA GLY A 220 11.99 -11.78 -13.67
C GLY A 220 12.06 -11.96 -12.16
N TYR A 221 11.94 -13.22 -11.72
CA TYR A 221 11.98 -13.60 -10.30
C TYR A 221 13.29 -13.20 -9.62
N SER A 222 14.42 -13.29 -10.33
CA SER A 222 15.75 -12.97 -9.80
C SER A 222 15.84 -11.56 -9.23
N ALA A 223 15.16 -10.58 -9.83
CA ALA A 223 15.16 -9.21 -9.31
C ALA A 223 14.50 -9.08 -7.93
N VAL A 224 13.47 -9.89 -7.66
CA VAL A 224 12.82 -9.96 -6.33
C VAL A 224 13.71 -10.74 -5.36
N ASN A 225 14.22 -11.90 -5.79
CA ASN A 225 15.09 -12.77 -4.98
C ASN A 225 16.37 -12.04 -4.54
N ASP A 226 16.94 -11.22 -5.43
CA ASP A 226 18.15 -10.44 -5.18
C ASP A 226 17.98 -9.39 -4.07
N MET A 227 16.75 -8.92 -3.82
CA MET A 227 16.49 -8.07 -2.66
C MET A 227 16.91 -8.78 -1.37
N TRP A 228 16.73 -10.10 -1.28
CA TRP A 228 17.16 -10.90 -0.13
C TRP A 228 18.58 -11.45 -0.29
N ALA A 229 18.93 -11.94 -1.48
CA ALA A 229 20.24 -12.56 -1.69
C ALA A 229 21.39 -11.56 -1.50
N LYS A 230 21.21 -10.31 -1.96
CA LYS A 230 22.26 -9.27 -2.01
C LYS A 230 22.11 -8.19 -0.93
N ALA A 231 21.05 -8.23 -0.13
CA ALA A 231 20.92 -7.30 0.99
C ALA A 231 22.05 -7.51 2.02
N PRO A 232 22.43 -6.43 2.75
CA PRO A 232 23.32 -6.51 3.90
C PRO A 232 22.92 -7.64 4.85
N LYS A 233 23.95 -8.39 5.27
CA LYS A 233 23.81 -9.58 6.11
C LYS A 233 23.94 -9.20 7.59
N ILE A 234 23.37 -10.03 8.46
CA ILE A 234 23.58 -9.95 9.90
C ILE A 234 25.09 -9.80 10.23
N GLY A 235 25.42 -8.85 11.09
CA GLY A 235 26.80 -8.52 11.46
C GLY A 235 27.50 -7.52 10.53
N SER A 236 26.90 -7.11 9.41
CA SER A 236 27.45 -6.03 8.58
C SER A 236 27.22 -4.64 9.19
N ALA A 237 27.99 -3.64 8.77
CA ALA A 237 27.88 -2.27 9.27
C ALA A 237 26.52 -1.62 8.92
N GLU A 238 25.91 -2.04 7.82
CA GLU A 238 24.66 -1.50 7.26
C GLU A 238 23.40 -2.24 7.75
N GLN A 239 23.56 -3.26 8.61
CA GLN A 239 22.46 -4.12 9.06
C GLN A 239 21.26 -3.33 9.60
N ASN A 240 21.50 -2.28 10.38
CA ASN A 240 20.45 -1.50 11.05
C ASN A 240 20.05 -0.21 10.32
N THR A 241 20.74 0.15 9.24
CA THR A 241 20.49 1.39 8.48
C THR A 241 19.92 1.15 7.09
N THR A 242 19.86 -0.11 6.67
CA THR A 242 19.35 -0.48 5.34
C THR A 242 17.83 -0.54 5.31
N ASP A 243 17.24 -0.12 4.20
CA ASP A 243 15.85 -0.39 3.87
C ASP A 243 15.72 -1.19 2.56
N PRO A 244 14.62 -1.93 2.36
CA PRO A 244 14.45 -2.84 1.20
C PRO A 244 14.49 -2.14 -0.15
N ILE A 245 14.06 -0.87 -0.23
CA ILE A 245 14.01 -0.16 -1.49
C ILE A 245 15.38 0.43 -1.85
N SER A 246 16.19 0.82 -0.87
CA SER A 246 17.61 1.15 -1.10
C SER A 246 18.39 -0.05 -1.64
N VAL A 247 18.12 -1.26 -1.14
CA VAL A 247 18.71 -2.50 -1.69
C VAL A 247 18.28 -2.71 -3.13
N LEU A 248 16.98 -2.63 -3.43
CA LEU A 248 16.48 -2.73 -4.81
C LEU A 248 17.16 -1.72 -5.74
N LYS A 249 17.19 -0.45 -5.32
CA LYS A 249 17.85 0.64 -6.06
C LYS A 249 19.32 0.32 -6.36
N SER A 250 20.05 -0.17 -5.36
CA SER A 250 21.46 -0.55 -5.50
C SER A 250 21.65 -1.75 -6.43
N ASN A 251 20.88 -2.82 -6.24
CA ASN A 251 20.92 -4.04 -7.06
C ASN A 251 20.66 -3.74 -8.54
N MET A 252 19.73 -2.81 -8.83
CA MET A 252 19.39 -2.43 -10.18
C MET A 252 20.31 -1.35 -10.77
N GLY A 253 21.24 -0.79 -9.98
CA GLY A 253 22.11 0.30 -10.41
C GLY A 253 21.37 1.60 -10.72
N TRP A 254 20.18 1.82 -10.13
CA TRP A 254 19.33 2.95 -10.45
C TRP A 254 19.73 4.23 -9.71
N SER A 255 19.66 5.35 -10.41
CA SER A 255 19.53 6.67 -9.80
C SER A 255 18.18 6.80 -9.06
N GLN A 256 18.05 7.82 -8.20
CA GLN A 256 16.77 8.07 -7.54
C GLN A 256 15.64 8.37 -8.55
N SER A 257 15.96 9.04 -9.65
CA SER A 257 14.98 9.32 -10.69
C SER A 257 14.51 8.05 -11.41
N GLU A 258 15.40 7.11 -11.70
CA GLU A 258 15.04 5.84 -12.34
C GLU A 258 14.23 4.94 -11.42
N LEU A 259 14.58 4.90 -10.12
CA LEU A 259 13.75 4.23 -9.11
C LEU A 259 12.33 4.84 -9.08
N ASN A 260 12.24 6.17 -9.06
CA ASN A 260 10.94 6.85 -9.12
C ASN A 260 10.20 6.54 -10.43
N ASP A 261 10.90 6.44 -11.57
CA ASP A 261 10.28 6.08 -12.85
C ASP A 261 9.71 4.65 -12.83
N PHE A 262 10.39 3.71 -12.17
CA PHE A 262 9.89 2.35 -11.96
C PHE A 262 8.57 2.36 -11.17
N PHE A 263 8.52 3.05 -10.03
CA PHE A 263 7.29 3.15 -9.24
C PHE A 263 6.19 3.97 -9.93
N GLY A 264 6.56 5.00 -10.69
CA GLY A 264 5.61 5.76 -11.50
C GLY A 264 4.94 4.90 -12.58
N ASP A 265 5.72 4.06 -13.27
CA ASP A 265 5.15 3.08 -14.21
C ASP A 265 4.27 2.06 -13.49
N TRP A 266 4.74 1.50 -12.37
CA TRP A 266 3.95 0.58 -11.54
C TRP A 266 2.56 1.14 -11.19
N ALA A 267 2.48 2.38 -10.72
CA ALA A 267 1.19 3.00 -10.41
C ALA A 267 0.31 3.20 -11.66
N MET A 268 0.90 3.52 -12.82
CA MET A 268 0.13 3.56 -14.08
C MET A 268 -0.39 2.17 -14.47
N ARG A 269 0.40 1.10 -14.28
CA ARG A 269 0.01 -0.29 -14.58
C ARG A 269 -1.12 -0.77 -13.68
N ASN A 270 -1.18 -0.32 -12.42
CA ASN A 270 -2.25 -0.67 -11.47
C ASN A 270 -3.65 -0.20 -11.92
N VAL A 271 -3.75 0.76 -12.85
CA VAL A 271 -5.06 1.20 -13.40
C VAL A 271 -5.80 0.08 -14.13
N ASN A 272 -5.08 -0.85 -14.77
CA ASN A 272 -5.68 -2.01 -15.45
C ASN A 272 -5.04 -3.35 -15.04
N TRP A 273 -4.13 -3.31 -14.06
CA TRP A 273 -3.34 -4.45 -13.61
C TRP A 273 -2.60 -5.13 -14.76
N ASP A 274 -1.91 -4.36 -15.60
CA ASP A 274 -1.24 -4.90 -16.80
C ASP A 274 0.04 -5.67 -16.42
N TYR A 275 -0.16 -6.89 -15.89
CA TYR A 275 0.88 -7.80 -15.44
C TYR A 275 0.88 -9.11 -16.20
N THR A 276 2.05 -9.50 -16.68
CA THR A 276 2.29 -10.78 -17.32
C THR A 276 3.48 -11.45 -16.65
N ASP A 277 3.30 -12.69 -16.22
CA ASP A 277 4.37 -13.49 -15.64
C ASP A 277 5.45 -13.83 -16.67
N PRO A 278 6.66 -14.18 -16.23
CA PRO A 278 7.73 -14.62 -17.14
C PRO A 278 7.37 -15.83 -18.04
N ASP A 279 6.42 -16.67 -17.61
CA ASP A 279 5.92 -17.82 -18.39
C ASP A 279 4.80 -17.44 -19.39
N GLY A 280 4.46 -16.15 -19.49
CA GLY A 280 3.42 -15.63 -20.36
C GLY A 280 2.01 -15.63 -19.75
N TYR A 281 1.84 -16.07 -18.51
CA TYR A 281 0.54 -16.05 -17.84
C TYR A 281 0.05 -14.60 -17.61
N ASP A 282 -1.15 -14.26 -18.11
CA ASP A 282 -1.81 -12.96 -17.87
C ASP A 282 -2.34 -12.89 -16.43
N ARG A 283 -1.41 -12.62 -15.49
CA ARG A 283 -1.70 -12.35 -14.09
C ARG A 283 -2.67 -11.20 -13.93
N GLY A 284 -2.58 -10.20 -14.80
CA GLY A 284 -3.49 -9.06 -14.82
C GLY A 284 -4.96 -9.44 -14.94
N SER A 285 -5.27 -10.48 -15.71
CA SER A 285 -6.65 -10.95 -15.89
C SER A 285 -7.28 -11.35 -14.56
N PHE A 286 -6.50 -11.95 -13.67
CA PHE A 286 -6.93 -12.33 -12.33
C PHE A 286 -7.23 -11.09 -11.50
N TYR A 287 -6.30 -10.15 -11.39
CA TYR A 287 -6.49 -8.93 -10.61
C TYR A 287 -7.68 -8.09 -11.10
N ARG A 288 -7.87 -7.95 -12.42
CA ARG A 288 -9.04 -7.27 -13.00
C ARG A 288 -10.36 -7.92 -12.57
N ARG A 289 -10.44 -9.26 -12.56
CA ARG A 289 -11.64 -10.00 -12.10
C ARG A 289 -11.85 -9.87 -10.59
N THR A 290 -10.77 -9.93 -9.80
CA THR A 290 -10.85 -9.99 -8.34
C THR A 290 -11.08 -8.62 -7.71
N TYR A 291 -10.29 -7.61 -8.08
CA TYR A 291 -10.43 -6.27 -7.49
C TYR A 291 -11.59 -5.49 -8.12
N GLY A 292 -11.91 -5.77 -9.38
CA GLY A 292 -12.83 -4.98 -10.19
C GLY A 292 -12.21 -3.67 -10.69
N GLY A 293 -13.06 -2.78 -11.20
CA GLY A 293 -12.62 -1.50 -11.78
C GLY A 293 -12.54 -0.33 -10.81
N TYR A 294 -12.22 0.83 -11.38
CA TYR A 294 -12.15 2.14 -10.73
C TYR A 294 -13.37 3.02 -11.07
N GLY A 295 -14.52 2.40 -11.30
CA GLY A 295 -15.78 3.13 -11.51
C GLY A 295 -16.38 3.61 -10.19
N ALA A 296 -17.32 4.55 -10.28
CA ALA A 296 -18.06 5.04 -9.13
C ALA A 296 -18.72 3.88 -8.36
N VAL A 297 -18.60 3.94 -7.03
CA VAL A 297 -19.14 2.94 -6.10
C VAL A 297 -20.26 3.57 -5.30
N THR A 298 -21.44 2.94 -5.26
CA THR A 298 -22.51 3.33 -4.33
C THR A 298 -22.08 2.98 -2.90
N PRO A 299 -21.95 3.96 -1.99
CA PRO A 299 -21.43 3.68 -0.65
C PRO A 299 -22.33 2.79 0.18
N SER A 300 -21.73 1.85 0.90
CA SER A 300 -22.37 0.93 1.83
C SER A 300 -21.35 0.36 2.82
N GLN A 301 -21.80 -0.25 3.91
CA GLN A 301 -20.89 -0.94 4.84
C GLN A 301 -20.10 -2.08 4.15
N GLY A 302 -20.72 -2.81 3.21
CA GLY A 302 -20.06 -3.93 2.53
C GLY A 302 -18.97 -3.54 1.51
N ASN A 303 -18.80 -2.25 1.21
CA ASN A 303 -17.77 -1.76 0.29
C ASN A 303 -17.04 -0.52 0.82
N ALA A 304 -17.04 -0.33 2.13
CA ALA A 304 -16.42 0.81 2.82
C ALA A 304 -14.99 1.07 2.35
N ASP A 305 -14.18 0.02 2.21
CA ASP A 305 -12.78 0.17 1.80
C ASP A 305 -12.63 0.69 0.36
N LYS A 306 -13.56 0.33 -0.55
CA LYS A 306 -13.50 0.77 -1.95
C LYS A 306 -13.75 2.27 -2.11
N LEU A 307 -14.23 2.94 -1.08
CA LEU A 307 -14.56 4.36 -1.10
C LEU A 307 -13.32 5.26 -1.26
N LEU A 308 -12.14 4.78 -0.87
CA LEU A 308 -10.87 5.53 -0.95
C LEU A 308 -9.95 5.07 -2.10
N ARG A 309 -10.37 4.05 -2.85
CA ARG A 309 -9.65 3.48 -4.00
C ARG A 309 -9.34 4.50 -5.09
N THR A 310 -10.29 5.39 -5.35
CA THR A 310 -10.14 6.51 -6.29
C THR A 310 -10.09 7.82 -5.53
N THR A 311 -9.36 8.79 -6.07
CA THR A 311 -9.21 10.11 -5.49
C THR A 311 -10.21 11.08 -6.10
N ALA A 312 -11.14 11.57 -5.29
CA ALA A 312 -12.02 12.68 -5.66
C ALA A 312 -11.26 14.00 -5.49
N LEU A 313 -11.34 14.90 -6.48
CA LEU A 313 -10.64 16.18 -6.43
C LEU A 313 -11.57 17.32 -6.04
N ASP A 314 -11.01 18.30 -5.32
CA ASP A 314 -11.71 19.49 -4.86
C ASP A 314 -11.54 20.63 -5.87
N PRO A 315 -12.63 21.26 -6.37
CA PRO A 315 -12.54 22.48 -7.16
C PRO A 315 -11.83 23.62 -6.41
N VAL A 316 -10.85 24.27 -7.05
CA VAL A 316 -10.05 25.36 -6.44
C VAL A 316 -10.61 26.76 -6.76
N SER A 317 -11.43 26.91 -7.81
CA SER A 317 -12.22 28.13 -8.03
C SER A 317 -13.41 27.87 -8.97
N ALA A 318 -14.44 28.72 -8.88
CA ALA A 318 -15.65 28.65 -9.71
C ALA A 318 -15.54 29.35 -11.09
N SER A 319 -14.36 29.88 -11.45
CA SER A 319 -14.20 30.80 -12.59
C SER A 319 -13.80 30.08 -13.87
N GLY A 320 -14.67 29.25 -14.46
CA GLY A 320 -14.55 28.71 -15.84
C GLY A 320 -13.34 27.83 -16.19
N VAL A 321 -12.29 27.84 -15.35
CA VAL A 321 -11.10 27.00 -15.41
C VAL A 321 -11.40 25.77 -14.57
N ARG A 322 -11.29 24.59 -15.17
CA ARG A 322 -11.48 23.31 -14.48
C ARG A 322 -10.22 22.97 -13.69
N ARG A 323 -9.95 23.79 -12.66
CA ARG A 323 -8.84 23.65 -11.72
C ARG A 323 -9.29 22.87 -10.50
N PHE A 324 -8.56 21.81 -10.19
CA PHE A 324 -8.85 20.95 -9.04
C PHE A 324 -7.59 20.73 -8.20
N ALA A 325 -7.79 20.38 -6.94
CA ALA A 325 -6.76 20.01 -5.99
C ALA A 325 -7.02 18.61 -5.44
N VAL A 326 -5.95 17.91 -5.09
CA VAL A 326 -6.08 16.71 -4.25
C VAL A 326 -6.50 17.11 -2.84
N PRO A 327 -7.45 16.39 -2.20
CA PRO A 327 -7.73 16.56 -0.79
C PRO A 327 -6.44 16.36 0.01
N PHE A 328 -6.13 17.27 0.94
CA PHE A 328 -4.85 17.24 1.65
C PHE A 328 -4.58 15.90 2.36
N ASP A 329 -5.61 15.33 2.99
CA ASP A 329 -5.50 14.06 3.72
C ASP A 329 -5.41 12.83 2.77
N GLN A 330 -5.69 12.99 1.46
CA GLN A 330 -5.47 11.96 0.41
C GLN A 330 -4.26 12.26 -0.49
N ALA A 331 -3.54 13.35 -0.24
CA ALA A 331 -2.30 13.63 -0.97
C ALA A 331 -1.33 12.45 -0.79
N PRO A 332 -0.67 12.00 -1.87
CA PRO A 332 0.12 10.78 -1.83
C PRO A 332 1.30 10.98 -0.89
N GLN A 333 1.62 9.96 -0.11
CA GLN A 333 2.88 9.86 0.63
C GLN A 333 3.98 9.28 -0.28
N ARG A 334 5.18 9.01 0.25
CA ARG A 334 6.32 8.47 -0.51
C ARG A 334 5.96 7.16 -1.23
N TRP A 335 5.91 7.22 -2.57
CA TRP A 335 5.46 6.16 -3.50
C TRP A 335 4.02 5.67 -3.29
N GLY A 336 3.24 6.38 -2.48
CA GLY A 336 1.79 6.36 -2.60
C GLY A 336 1.36 7.09 -3.87
N TYR A 337 0.18 6.77 -4.35
CA TYR A 337 -0.37 7.35 -5.58
C TYR A 337 -1.88 7.53 -5.52
N ASN A 338 -2.35 8.48 -6.31
CA ASN A 338 -3.75 8.73 -6.56
C ASN A 338 -4.14 8.17 -7.92
N ILE A 339 -5.36 7.63 -8.02
CA ILE A 339 -6.04 7.34 -9.29
C ILE A 339 -7.27 8.24 -9.36
N VAL A 340 -7.26 9.20 -10.27
CA VAL A 340 -8.37 10.11 -10.52
C VAL A 340 -9.04 9.72 -11.82
N ARG A 341 -10.34 9.42 -11.75
CA ARG A 341 -11.15 9.17 -12.94
C ARG A 341 -11.50 10.50 -13.61
N LEU A 342 -11.19 10.61 -14.90
CA LEU A 342 -11.50 11.77 -15.73
C LEU A 342 -12.71 11.47 -16.60
N ILE A 343 -13.60 12.45 -16.71
CA ILE A 343 -14.81 12.39 -17.54
C ILE A 343 -14.62 13.35 -18.71
N PRO A 344 -14.24 12.86 -19.92
CA PRO A 344 -14.17 13.71 -21.10
C PRO A 344 -15.51 14.38 -21.40
N ASP A 345 -15.46 15.60 -21.95
CA ASP A 345 -16.67 16.25 -22.47
C ASP A 345 -17.30 15.41 -23.58
N SER A 346 -18.63 15.53 -23.75
CA SER A 346 -19.33 14.88 -24.84
C SER A 346 -18.71 15.27 -26.19
N GLY A 347 -18.28 14.27 -26.98
CA GLY A 347 -17.63 14.47 -28.28
C GLY A 347 -16.16 14.89 -28.22
N ALA A 348 -15.55 14.98 -27.04
CA ALA A 348 -14.13 15.28 -26.92
C ALA A 348 -13.28 14.18 -27.61
N THR A 349 -12.43 14.59 -28.55
CA THR A 349 -11.45 13.71 -29.21
C THR A 349 -10.06 13.80 -28.57
N LYS A 350 -9.88 14.75 -27.66
CA LYS A 350 -8.61 15.01 -26.98
C LYS A 350 -8.82 15.72 -25.65
N VAL A 351 -7.99 15.39 -24.68
CA VAL A 351 -7.91 16.06 -23.38
C VAL A 351 -6.53 16.68 -23.18
N THR A 352 -6.45 17.67 -22.30
CA THR A 352 -5.18 18.25 -21.86
C THR A 352 -5.16 18.33 -20.34
N VAL A 353 -4.02 17.98 -19.76
CA VAL A 353 -3.78 17.99 -18.32
C VAL A 353 -2.53 18.83 -18.05
N SER A 354 -2.69 19.91 -17.29
CA SER A 354 -1.57 20.72 -16.78
C SER A 354 -1.45 20.48 -15.28
N PHE A 355 -0.35 19.87 -14.86
CA PHE A 355 -0.10 19.47 -13.48
C PHE A 355 0.77 20.50 -12.76
N GLN A 356 0.47 20.73 -11.47
CA GLN A 356 1.28 21.56 -10.60
C GLN A 356 1.33 20.98 -9.19
N GLY A 357 2.49 20.47 -8.80
CA GLY A 357 2.81 20.04 -7.43
C GLY A 357 3.04 21.24 -6.50
N VAL A 358 2.70 21.06 -5.22
CA VAL A 358 3.01 22.00 -4.14
C VAL A 358 4.38 21.65 -3.58
N VAL A 359 5.42 22.33 -4.09
CA VAL A 359 6.80 22.09 -3.66
C VAL A 359 7.00 22.60 -2.25
N GLN A 360 7.39 21.70 -1.35
CA GLN A 360 7.79 22.03 0.02
C GLN A 360 9.31 22.15 0.07
N SER A 361 9.81 23.33 0.47
CA SER A 361 11.26 23.61 0.56
C SER A 361 11.86 23.29 1.93
N ALA A 362 11.02 23.09 2.96
CA ALA A 362 11.41 22.76 4.32
C ALA A 362 10.25 22.06 5.04
N PRO A 363 10.50 21.35 6.17
CA PRO A 363 9.43 20.90 7.06
C PRO A 363 8.60 22.08 7.57
N ALA A 364 7.29 21.88 7.76
CA ALA A 364 6.39 22.89 8.33
C ALA A 364 6.57 23.14 9.84
N VAL A 365 7.39 22.30 10.51
CA VAL A 365 7.71 22.36 11.93
C VAL A 365 9.23 22.35 12.12
N ASN A 366 9.71 22.92 13.23
CA ASN A 366 11.15 22.94 13.53
C ASN A 366 11.62 21.76 14.39
N SER A 367 10.68 21.07 15.05
CA SER A 367 10.97 19.92 15.92
C SER A 367 9.74 19.02 16.05
N LEU A 368 9.98 17.75 16.38
CA LEU A 368 8.94 16.79 16.76
C LEU A 368 8.79 16.73 18.29
N PRO A 369 7.62 16.31 18.82
CA PRO A 369 7.34 16.34 20.25
C PRO A 369 8.09 15.29 21.08
N GLY A 370 8.76 14.32 20.45
CA GLY A 370 9.44 13.22 21.15
C GLY A 370 8.47 12.14 21.63
N LEU A 371 7.34 11.97 20.92
CA LEU A 371 6.38 10.92 21.18
C LEU A 371 6.87 9.57 20.66
N LYS A 372 6.13 8.52 20.99
CA LYS A 372 6.34 7.17 20.48
C LYS A 372 6.33 7.20 18.95
N ASN A 373 7.31 6.54 18.35
CA ASN A 373 7.52 6.42 16.91
C ASN A 373 7.82 7.75 16.16
N ASP A 374 8.22 8.80 16.88
CA ASP A 374 8.86 9.94 16.23
C ASP A 374 10.19 9.51 15.59
N PRO A 375 10.47 9.90 14.33
CA PRO A 375 11.80 9.75 13.79
C PRO A 375 12.80 10.61 14.59
N VAL A 376 14.05 10.17 14.64
CA VAL A 376 15.11 10.82 15.42
C VAL A 376 15.45 12.24 14.94
N SER A 377 15.12 12.56 13.70
CA SER A 377 15.37 13.87 13.10
C SER A 377 14.38 14.15 11.98
N LEU A 378 14.08 15.42 11.76
CA LEU A 378 13.37 15.88 10.57
C LEU A 378 14.28 15.75 9.34
N THR A 379 13.72 15.26 8.24
CA THR A 379 14.37 15.23 6.92
C THR A 379 13.84 16.35 6.04
N GLN A 380 14.48 16.62 4.91
CA GLN A 380 13.88 17.54 3.93
C GLN A 380 12.69 16.87 3.23
N PRO A 381 11.68 17.64 2.75
CA PRO A 381 10.54 17.06 2.04
C PRO A 381 10.91 16.44 0.69
N ASP A 382 11.95 16.98 0.03
CA ASP A 382 12.48 16.55 -1.27
C ASP A 382 11.41 16.39 -2.36
N SER A 383 10.42 17.28 -2.38
CA SER A 383 9.21 17.20 -3.21
C SER A 383 9.49 16.92 -4.69
N ASP A 384 8.98 15.79 -5.19
CA ASP A 384 8.96 15.43 -6.61
C ASP A 384 7.80 14.45 -6.90
N TRP A 385 7.40 14.32 -8.17
CA TRP A 385 6.23 13.54 -8.61
C TRP A 385 6.50 12.73 -9.86
N ARG A 386 5.75 11.63 -10.00
CA ARG A 386 5.57 10.90 -11.27
C ARG A 386 4.09 10.82 -11.59
N TRP A 387 3.73 11.10 -12.83
CA TRP A 387 2.32 11.12 -13.21
C TRP A 387 2.09 10.88 -14.70
N GLY A 388 0.87 10.51 -15.05
CA GLY A 388 0.49 10.26 -16.44
C GLY A 388 -0.98 9.91 -16.62
N LEU A 389 -1.37 9.70 -17.87
CA LEU A 389 -2.72 9.30 -18.26
C LEU A 389 -2.77 7.85 -18.70
N VAL A 390 -3.85 7.16 -18.31
CA VAL A 390 -4.16 5.81 -18.74
C VAL A 390 -5.60 5.79 -19.26
N ALA A 391 -5.78 5.41 -20.52
CA ALA A 391 -7.09 5.09 -21.08
C ALA A 391 -7.27 3.58 -21.19
N ILE A 392 -8.46 3.07 -20.88
CA ILE A 392 -8.83 1.66 -21.06
C ILE A 392 -9.91 1.60 -22.12
N ASP A 393 -9.68 0.83 -23.18
CA ASP A 393 -10.66 0.66 -24.25
C ASP A 393 -11.72 -0.41 -23.92
N SER A 394 -12.70 -0.54 -24.81
CA SER A 394 -13.83 -1.46 -24.66
C SER A 394 -13.43 -2.94 -24.65
N ALA A 395 -12.23 -3.28 -25.14
CA ALA A 395 -11.65 -4.61 -25.11
C ALA A 395 -10.77 -4.84 -23.87
N GLY A 396 -10.66 -3.84 -22.98
CA GLY A 396 -9.85 -3.93 -21.76
C GLY A 396 -8.37 -3.66 -21.99
N LYS A 397 -7.98 -3.09 -23.14
CA LYS A 397 -6.59 -2.76 -23.44
C LYS A 397 -6.25 -1.34 -22.98
N SER A 398 -5.13 -1.21 -22.30
CA SER A 398 -4.62 0.07 -21.83
C SER A 398 -3.87 0.84 -22.91
N ARG A 399 -3.97 2.16 -22.86
CA ARG A 399 -3.16 3.12 -23.60
C ARG A 399 -2.61 4.18 -22.64
N TYR A 400 -1.30 4.28 -22.60
CA TYR A 400 -0.56 5.12 -21.68
C TYR A 400 -0.11 6.42 -22.36
N SER A 401 -0.05 7.52 -21.61
CA SER A 401 0.82 8.64 -21.98
C SER A 401 2.28 8.28 -21.70
N ALA A 402 3.22 9.12 -22.14
CA ALA A 402 4.56 9.10 -21.58
C ALA A 402 4.49 9.49 -20.09
N LEU A 403 5.30 8.84 -19.25
CA LEU A 403 5.45 9.18 -17.84
C LEU A 403 6.08 10.56 -17.68
N GLN A 404 5.41 11.43 -16.93
CA GLN A 404 5.88 12.78 -16.62
C GLN A 404 6.65 12.78 -15.28
N ARG A 405 7.51 13.78 -15.10
CA ARG A 405 8.39 13.96 -13.93
C ARG A 405 8.30 15.40 -13.44
N GLY A 406 8.63 15.63 -12.17
CA GLY A 406 8.76 16.97 -11.63
C GLY A 406 7.45 17.63 -11.19
N ALA A 407 7.60 18.80 -10.60
CA ALA A 407 6.51 19.57 -9.99
C ALA A 407 5.61 20.30 -10.99
N SER A 408 5.98 20.41 -12.27
CA SER A 408 5.18 21.11 -13.27
C SER A 408 5.44 20.53 -14.65
N ALA A 409 4.37 20.07 -15.31
CA ALA A 409 4.42 19.60 -16.68
C ALA A 409 3.01 19.58 -17.29
N LYS A 410 2.94 19.37 -18.61
CA LYS A 410 1.68 19.37 -19.36
C LYS A 410 1.63 18.23 -20.36
N ILE A 411 0.60 17.40 -20.29
CA ILE A 411 0.24 16.46 -21.35
C ILE A 411 -0.80 17.13 -22.25
N SER A 412 -0.42 17.48 -23.48
CA SER A 412 -1.29 18.14 -24.45
C SER A 412 -1.87 17.16 -25.45
N ASN A 413 -3.16 17.34 -25.78
CA ASN A 413 -3.86 16.60 -26.83
C ASN A 413 -3.80 15.06 -26.69
N PHE A 414 -3.88 14.52 -25.46
CA PHE A 414 -4.01 13.07 -25.29
C PHE A 414 -5.32 12.62 -25.96
N ALA A 415 -5.22 11.75 -26.96
CA ALA A 415 -6.38 11.32 -27.74
C ALA A 415 -7.42 10.65 -26.84
N VAL A 416 -8.69 10.90 -27.10
CA VAL A 416 -9.83 10.17 -26.55
C VAL A 416 -10.51 9.47 -27.71
N LYS A 417 -10.68 8.16 -27.59
CA LYS A 417 -11.33 7.33 -28.62
C LYS A 417 -12.75 7.03 -28.20
N SER A 418 -13.64 6.88 -29.17
CA SER A 418 -15.04 6.46 -28.93
C SER A 418 -15.16 5.08 -28.28
N THR A 419 -14.11 4.25 -28.36
CA THR A 419 -14.02 2.94 -27.71
C THR A 419 -13.51 3.01 -26.28
N ASP A 420 -13.01 4.16 -25.79
CA ASP A 420 -12.49 4.28 -24.44
C ASP A 420 -13.64 4.17 -23.43
N LYS A 421 -13.51 3.26 -22.45
CA LYS A 421 -14.47 3.06 -21.34
C LYS A 421 -14.01 3.69 -20.03
N GLY A 422 -12.75 4.11 -19.95
CA GLY A 422 -12.22 4.82 -18.81
C GLY A 422 -10.98 5.64 -19.19
N LEU A 423 -10.83 6.78 -18.54
CA LEU A 423 -9.65 7.64 -18.62
C LEU A 423 -9.27 8.01 -17.20
N TYR A 424 -8.00 7.84 -16.85
CA TYR A 424 -7.50 8.02 -15.50
C TYR A 424 -6.23 8.87 -15.52
N LEU A 425 -6.14 9.80 -14.57
CA LEU A 425 -4.91 10.49 -14.18
C LEU A 425 -4.33 9.75 -12.98
N VAL A 426 -3.07 9.37 -13.09
CA VAL A 426 -2.30 8.79 -11.99
C VAL A 426 -1.27 9.80 -11.52
N VAL A 427 -1.19 10.05 -10.23
CA VAL A 427 -0.20 10.95 -9.62
C VAL A 427 0.44 10.27 -8.41
N MET A 428 1.74 10.11 -8.43
CA MET A 428 2.55 9.53 -7.35
C MET A 428 3.41 10.61 -6.69
N GLY A 429 3.46 10.60 -5.35
CA GLY A 429 4.49 11.31 -4.60
C GLY A 429 5.81 10.54 -4.69
N SER A 430 6.85 11.15 -5.23
CA SER A 430 8.10 10.44 -5.53
C SER A 430 9.30 11.32 -5.16
N PRO A 431 9.66 11.42 -3.86
CA PRO A 431 10.71 12.32 -3.44
C PRO A 431 12.01 12.14 -4.22
N SER A 432 12.67 13.27 -4.46
CA SER A 432 13.90 13.38 -5.27
C SER A 432 15.14 12.86 -4.55
N GLN A 433 15.01 12.55 -3.25
CA GLN A 433 15.99 11.83 -2.45
C GLN A 433 15.33 10.61 -1.80
N MET A 434 16.15 9.66 -1.39
CA MET A 434 15.69 8.45 -0.72
C MET A 434 15.21 8.78 0.69
N HIS A 435 13.95 8.50 0.99
CA HIS A 435 13.36 8.66 2.31
C HIS A 435 13.15 7.30 2.95
N GLN A 436 13.76 7.09 4.11
CA GLN A 436 13.53 5.89 4.92
C GLN A 436 12.42 6.15 5.91
N ILE A 437 11.51 5.20 6.07
CA ILE A 437 10.38 5.28 7.00
C ILE A 437 10.50 4.12 7.97
N THR A 438 10.54 4.43 9.26
CA THR A 438 10.62 3.41 10.31
C THR A 438 9.27 2.74 10.53
N TRP A 439 9.32 1.54 11.11
CA TRP A 439 8.16 0.79 11.56
C TRP A 439 7.24 1.66 12.43
N ASP A 440 5.96 1.75 12.06
CA ASP A 440 4.92 2.53 12.75
C ASP A 440 5.26 4.02 12.97
N GLN A 441 6.12 4.60 12.12
CA GLN A 441 6.46 6.01 12.17
C GLN A 441 5.21 6.91 12.24
N ALA A 442 5.23 7.88 13.17
CA ALA A 442 4.06 8.70 13.48
C ALA A 442 3.55 9.47 12.25
N TYR A 443 2.23 9.45 12.03
CA TYR A 443 1.59 10.02 10.83
C TYR A 443 1.94 11.49 10.57
N TYR A 444 1.93 12.33 11.61
CA TYR A 444 2.26 13.76 11.48
C TYR A 444 3.72 14.02 11.08
N SER A 445 4.59 13.01 11.15
CA SER A 445 5.99 13.08 10.71
C SER A 445 6.21 12.60 9.27
N LEU A 446 5.16 12.11 8.60
CA LEU A 446 5.22 11.64 7.22
C LEU A 446 4.91 12.76 6.23
N TYR A 447 5.81 12.97 5.27
CA TYR A 447 5.56 13.90 4.18
C TYR A 447 4.45 13.39 3.27
N ARG A 448 3.53 14.29 2.95
CA ARG A 448 2.59 14.16 1.83
C ARG A 448 3.01 15.11 0.70
N TYR A 449 2.58 14.82 -0.51
CA TYR A 449 2.96 15.57 -1.71
C TYR A 449 1.73 16.16 -2.42
N PRO A 450 1.11 17.23 -1.87
CA PRO A 450 -0.11 17.83 -2.43
C PRO A 450 0.10 18.42 -3.82
N TRP A 451 -0.96 18.47 -4.61
CA TRP A 451 -0.90 18.92 -6.01
C TRP A 451 -2.24 19.46 -6.52
N THR A 452 -2.16 20.21 -7.61
CA THR A 452 -3.31 20.76 -8.35
C THR A 452 -3.22 20.41 -9.83
N VAL A 453 -4.34 20.47 -10.53
CA VAL A 453 -4.43 20.17 -11.95
C VAL A 453 -5.43 21.07 -12.65
N ASP A 454 -5.07 21.52 -13.86
CA ASP A 454 -5.98 22.16 -14.80
C ASP A 454 -6.36 21.18 -15.91
N LEU A 455 -7.66 20.98 -16.11
CA LEU A 455 -8.20 20.08 -17.14
C LEU A 455 -8.82 20.87 -18.29
N THR A 456 -8.57 20.45 -19.52
CA THR A 456 -9.28 20.93 -20.72
C THR A 456 -9.96 19.76 -21.41
N ASN A 457 -11.22 19.95 -21.80
CA ASN A 457 -12.11 18.95 -22.40
C ASN A 457 -12.40 17.71 -21.52
N ALA A 458 -12.14 17.79 -20.21
CA ALA A 458 -12.52 16.77 -19.24
C ALA A 458 -12.83 17.40 -17.89
N TRP A 459 -13.54 16.65 -17.04
CA TRP A 459 -13.79 16.95 -15.64
C TRP A 459 -13.15 15.87 -14.76
N ALA A 460 -12.77 16.23 -13.54
CA ALA A 460 -12.58 15.22 -12.49
C ALA A 460 -13.95 14.62 -12.15
N GLU A 461 -14.03 13.30 -11.97
CA GLU A 461 -15.29 12.64 -11.59
C GLU A 461 -15.89 13.28 -10.33
N GLY A 462 -17.20 13.51 -10.36
CA GLY A 462 -17.95 14.19 -9.31
C GLY A 462 -18.10 15.70 -9.53
N SER A 463 -17.28 16.30 -10.40
CA SER A 463 -17.32 17.73 -10.70
C SER A 463 -17.95 18.07 -12.06
N GLN A 464 -18.27 17.07 -12.88
CA GLN A 464 -18.92 17.28 -14.18
C GLN A 464 -20.38 17.78 -14.04
N PRO A 465 -20.92 18.47 -15.06
CA PRO A 465 -22.36 18.73 -15.14
C PRO A 465 -23.16 17.44 -15.00
N ASN A 466 -24.19 17.46 -14.15
CA ASN A 466 -25.03 16.30 -13.82
C ASN A 466 -24.24 15.12 -13.21
N ALA A 467 -23.18 15.40 -12.45
CA ALA A 467 -22.48 14.37 -11.68
C ALA A 467 -23.47 13.55 -10.84
N PRO A 468 -23.30 12.21 -10.77
CA PRO A 468 -24.21 11.35 -10.02
C PRO A 468 -24.14 11.67 -8.52
N THR A 469 -25.29 11.53 -7.85
CA THR A 469 -25.35 11.61 -6.40
C THR A 469 -24.80 10.33 -5.76
N PRO A 470 -24.28 10.38 -4.53
CA PRO A 470 -23.72 9.20 -3.86
C PRO A 470 -24.70 8.01 -3.75
N THR A 471 -25.98 8.28 -3.57
CA THR A 471 -27.06 7.28 -3.56
C THR A 471 -28.20 7.70 -4.48
N ALA A 472 -29.06 6.75 -4.87
CA ALA A 472 -30.22 7.01 -5.73
C ALA A 472 -31.24 7.96 -5.08
N ASN A 473 -31.44 7.84 -3.77
CA ASN A 473 -32.38 8.64 -2.99
C ASN A 473 -31.65 9.35 -1.86
N GLY A 474 -31.85 10.66 -1.74
CA GLY A 474 -31.24 11.51 -0.72
C GLY A 474 -31.42 12.99 -1.03
N ARG A 475 -30.77 13.84 -0.24
CA ARG A 475 -30.81 15.30 -0.39
C ARG A 475 -29.50 15.95 0.06
N ARG A 476 -29.28 17.19 -0.39
CA ARG A 476 -28.22 18.06 0.14
C ARG A 476 -28.64 18.59 1.50
N HIS A 477 -27.77 18.55 2.51
CA HIS A 477 -28.02 19.14 3.82
C HIS A 477 -28.02 20.67 3.72
N SER A 478 -29.00 21.35 4.35
CA SER A 478 -29.12 22.80 4.28
C SER A 478 -27.96 23.53 4.96
N ASN A 479 -27.35 22.91 5.96
CA ASN A 479 -26.16 23.41 6.64
C ASN A 479 -24.92 22.66 6.13
N GLY A 480 -24.22 23.27 5.15
CA GLY A 480 -22.95 22.80 4.58
C GLY A 480 -23.04 22.16 3.17
N GLY A 481 -24.20 21.69 2.74
CA GLY A 481 -24.40 21.18 1.37
C GLY A 481 -23.90 19.75 1.12
N GLY A 482 -23.51 19.00 2.15
CA GLY A 482 -23.15 17.59 2.04
C GLY A 482 -24.33 16.69 1.69
N TRP A 483 -24.05 15.44 1.28
CA TRP A 483 -25.10 14.50 0.88
C TRP A 483 -25.66 13.75 2.09
N VAL A 484 -26.99 13.64 2.18
CA VAL A 484 -27.70 12.86 3.20
C VAL A 484 -28.66 11.89 2.49
N ALA A 485 -28.39 10.59 2.61
CA ALA A 485 -29.29 9.56 2.09
C ALA A 485 -30.60 9.49 2.89
N ASN A 486 -31.69 9.04 2.27
CA ASN A 486 -33.01 8.99 2.93
C ASN A 486 -33.06 8.10 4.18
N GLY A 487 -32.15 7.12 4.31
CA GLY A 487 -32.06 6.23 5.47
C GLY A 487 -31.25 6.80 6.65
N ALA A 488 -30.69 8.00 6.52
CA ALA A 488 -29.91 8.66 7.57
C ALA A 488 -30.74 9.72 8.32
N GLU A 489 -30.49 9.84 9.62
CA GLU A 489 -31.06 10.87 10.48
C GLU A 489 -30.03 11.98 10.68
N VAL A 490 -30.32 13.19 10.23
CA VAL A 490 -29.41 14.34 10.37
C VAL A 490 -30.18 15.54 10.90
N ALA A 491 -29.75 16.06 12.05
CA ALA A 491 -30.34 17.25 12.66
C ALA A 491 -30.06 18.51 11.82
N SER A 492 -31.02 19.43 11.74
CA SER A 492 -30.84 20.69 11.00
C SER A 492 -29.73 21.58 11.55
N THR A 493 -29.36 21.39 12.81
CA THR A 493 -28.26 22.08 13.52
C THR A 493 -26.89 21.47 13.24
N ALA A 494 -26.82 20.21 12.80
CA ALA A 494 -25.56 19.58 12.42
C ALA A 494 -25.01 20.22 11.14
N TYR A 495 -23.69 20.17 10.96
CA TYR A 495 -23.03 20.61 9.74
C TYR A 495 -22.57 19.40 8.92
N VAL A 496 -22.91 19.35 7.64
CA VAL A 496 -22.40 18.34 6.70
C VAL A 496 -21.78 19.09 5.52
N GLY A 497 -20.45 19.09 5.45
CA GLY A 497 -19.67 19.81 4.45
C GLY A 497 -19.92 19.33 3.02
N PRO A 498 -19.56 20.12 2.00
CA PRO A 498 -20.01 19.93 0.62
C PRO A 498 -19.61 18.58 -0.01
N TYR A 499 -18.48 18.01 0.43
CA TYR A 499 -17.97 16.71 -0.03
C TYR A 499 -18.22 15.57 0.96
N ALA A 500 -18.70 15.89 2.17
CA ALA A 500 -19.06 14.91 3.17
C ALA A 500 -20.37 14.21 2.81
N ARG A 501 -20.53 12.97 3.27
CA ARG A 501 -21.72 12.17 3.03
C ARG A 501 -22.18 11.39 4.26
N VAL A 502 -23.48 11.43 4.52
CA VAL A 502 -24.17 10.64 5.54
C VAL A 502 -25.08 9.66 4.83
N ILE A 503 -24.65 8.41 4.77
CA ILE A 503 -25.30 7.32 4.02
C ILE A 503 -26.25 6.54 4.93
N GLY A 504 -25.90 6.42 6.20
CA GLY A 504 -26.73 5.85 7.25
C GLY A 504 -26.36 6.42 8.61
N GLY A 505 -26.96 5.88 9.68
CA GLY A 505 -26.71 6.33 11.04
C GLY A 505 -27.36 7.67 11.40
N LYS A 506 -26.85 8.28 12.47
CA LYS A 506 -27.38 9.52 13.04
C LYS A 506 -26.28 10.58 13.16
N VAL A 507 -26.58 11.81 12.75
CA VAL A 507 -25.75 12.99 13.00
C VAL A 507 -26.61 14.05 13.69
N LEU A 508 -26.37 14.24 14.98
CA LEU A 508 -27.26 14.98 15.89
C LEU A 508 -26.57 16.24 16.44
N ASP A 509 -27.36 17.07 17.13
CA ASP A 509 -26.89 18.28 17.83
C ASP A 509 -26.11 19.23 16.90
N TYR A 510 -24.90 19.61 17.29
CA TYR A 510 -23.99 20.50 16.56
C TYR A 510 -22.81 19.73 15.93
N ALA A 511 -22.95 18.41 15.77
CA ALA A 511 -21.91 17.58 15.17
C ALA A 511 -21.56 18.06 13.75
N ARG A 512 -20.28 17.92 13.38
CA ARG A 512 -19.74 18.37 12.10
C ARG A 512 -19.13 17.20 11.34
N ILE A 513 -19.62 16.95 10.14
CA ILE A 513 -19.02 16.03 9.17
C ILE A 513 -18.40 16.87 8.07
N GLU A 514 -17.08 16.79 7.91
CA GLU A 514 -16.28 17.70 7.09
C GLU A 514 -15.36 16.95 6.14
N ASP A 515 -14.72 17.69 5.24
CA ASP A 515 -13.84 17.17 4.21
C ASP A 515 -14.55 16.08 3.39
N HIS A 516 -13.94 14.91 3.20
CA HIS A 516 -14.52 13.76 2.48
C HIS A 516 -15.02 12.67 3.43
N ALA A 517 -15.29 13.01 4.70
CA ALA A 517 -15.76 12.04 5.67
C ALA A 517 -17.11 11.41 5.28
N THR A 518 -17.24 10.13 5.59
CA THR A 518 -18.40 9.30 5.25
C THR A 518 -18.95 8.61 6.50
N VAL A 519 -20.22 8.84 6.81
CA VAL A 519 -20.93 8.09 7.86
C VAL A 519 -21.79 7.01 7.20
N LEU A 520 -21.42 5.74 7.38
CA LEU A 520 -22.17 4.58 6.86
C LEU A 520 -23.15 4.03 7.90
N SER A 521 -22.80 4.08 9.18
CA SER A 521 -23.63 3.70 10.32
C SER A 521 -23.12 4.37 11.60
N GLY A 522 -23.76 4.12 12.75
CA GLY A 522 -23.36 4.70 14.04
C GLY A 522 -24.03 6.05 14.35
N THR A 523 -23.51 6.74 15.37
CA THR A 523 -24.02 8.04 15.85
C THR A 523 -22.89 9.04 16.05
N VAL A 524 -23.04 10.23 15.47
CA VAL A 524 -22.19 11.39 15.73
C VAL A 524 -23.06 12.47 16.40
N SER A 525 -22.66 12.99 17.56
CA SER A 525 -23.51 13.89 18.38
C SER A 525 -22.70 14.90 19.20
N GLY A 526 -23.36 15.80 19.93
CA GLY A 526 -22.73 16.88 20.67
C GLY A 526 -22.10 17.92 19.73
N ASN A 527 -20.83 18.26 19.98
CA ASN A 527 -19.98 19.11 19.13
C ASN A 527 -18.89 18.28 18.41
N ALA A 528 -19.08 16.97 18.28
CA ALA A 528 -18.07 16.09 17.70
C ALA A 528 -17.76 16.44 16.24
N ARG A 529 -16.50 16.25 15.83
CA ARG A 529 -16.00 16.52 14.48
C ARG A 529 -15.50 15.24 13.81
N VAL A 530 -16.01 14.93 12.63
CA VAL A 530 -15.52 13.83 11.78
C VAL A 530 -15.06 14.42 10.45
N SER A 531 -13.79 14.25 10.10
CA SER A 531 -13.18 14.92 8.95
C SER A 531 -12.11 14.06 8.25
N GLY A 532 -11.35 14.61 7.30
CA GLY A 532 -10.36 13.91 6.49
C GLY A 532 -11.03 12.92 5.54
N LEU A 533 -10.55 11.66 5.55
CA LEU A 533 -11.11 10.56 4.75
C LEU A 533 -11.88 9.55 5.62
N THR A 534 -12.26 9.96 6.83
CA THR A 534 -12.82 9.04 7.83
C THR A 534 -14.07 8.36 7.32
N VAL A 535 -14.09 7.03 7.41
CA VAL A 535 -15.30 6.22 7.22
C VAL A 535 -15.77 5.71 8.58
N VAL A 536 -16.93 6.18 9.03
CA VAL A 536 -17.56 5.76 10.29
C VAL A 536 -18.53 4.63 10.01
N GLN A 537 -18.35 3.50 10.71
CA GLN A 537 -19.19 2.31 10.54
C GLN A 537 -19.25 1.46 11.83
N GLY A 538 -19.82 0.25 11.76
CA GLY A 538 -19.80 -0.71 12.87
C GLY A 538 -20.50 -0.23 14.14
N ASP A 539 -21.56 0.58 14.04
CA ASP A 539 -22.27 1.16 15.20
C ASP A 539 -21.38 2.06 16.09
N THR A 540 -20.33 2.65 15.52
CA THR A 540 -19.45 3.59 16.22
C THR A 540 -20.24 4.78 16.79
N VAL A 541 -19.87 5.23 18.00
CA VAL A 541 -20.42 6.42 18.65
C VAL A 541 -19.32 7.47 18.82
N ILE A 542 -19.51 8.65 18.23
CA ILE A 542 -18.60 9.79 18.35
C ILE A 542 -19.40 10.95 18.97
N LYS A 543 -19.02 11.43 20.15
CA LYS A 543 -19.82 12.40 20.90
C LYS A 543 -19.01 13.44 21.67
N ASP A 544 -19.71 14.32 22.36
CA ASP A 544 -19.15 15.43 23.15
C ASP A 544 -18.32 16.37 22.27
N ASN A 545 -17.02 16.53 22.50
CA ASN A 545 -16.12 17.36 21.69
C ASN A 545 -15.05 16.50 20.98
N ALA A 546 -15.30 15.20 20.80
CA ALA A 546 -14.36 14.28 20.16
C ALA A 546 -14.09 14.65 18.71
N GLN A 547 -12.87 14.36 18.24
CA GLN A 547 -12.47 14.61 16.85
C GLN A 547 -11.90 13.35 16.20
N VAL A 548 -12.36 13.01 15.01
CA VAL A 548 -11.87 11.87 14.24
C VAL A 548 -11.50 12.32 12.83
N ASN A 549 -10.23 12.18 12.45
CA ASN A 549 -9.71 12.44 11.13
C ASN A 549 -8.72 11.32 10.78
N THR A 550 -9.21 10.24 10.14
CA THR A 550 -8.39 9.09 9.75
C THR A 550 -8.30 8.97 8.23
N VAL A 551 -7.26 8.28 7.73
CA VAL A 551 -7.04 8.09 6.28
C VAL A 551 -6.82 6.64 5.85
N PHE A 552 -6.86 5.73 6.81
CA PHE A 552 -6.87 4.27 6.66
C PHE A 552 -7.84 3.72 7.71
N LYS A 553 -8.64 2.72 7.32
CA LYS A 553 -9.58 1.94 8.15
C LYS A 553 -9.95 2.55 9.52
N GLY A 554 -10.84 3.54 9.48
CA GLY A 554 -11.28 4.29 10.66
C GLY A 554 -12.15 3.48 11.65
N PRO A 555 -12.68 4.15 12.69
CA PRO A 555 -13.50 3.52 13.71
C PRO A 555 -14.66 2.68 13.14
N GLY A 556 -14.72 1.42 13.60
CA GLY A 556 -15.74 0.46 13.19
C GLY A 556 -15.33 -0.44 12.02
N ALA A 557 -14.12 -0.29 11.47
CA ALA A 557 -13.67 -1.09 10.32
C ALA A 557 -13.47 -2.58 10.63
N PHE A 558 -13.01 -2.93 11.84
CA PHE A 558 -12.88 -4.32 12.29
C PHE A 558 -13.82 -4.69 13.45
N GLU A 559 -14.11 -3.75 14.35
CA GLU A 559 -14.91 -3.99 15.55
C GLU A 559 -16.22 -3.22 15.51
N ARG A 560 -17.14 -3.63 16.38
CA ARG A 560 -18.42 -2.94 16.56
C ARG A 560 -18.43 -2.16 17.86
N GLY A 561 -19.15 -1.04 17.87
CA GLY A 561 -19.45 -0.28 19.08
C GLY A 561 -18.28 0.52 19.66
N VAL A 562 -17.31 0.93 18.83
CA VAL A 562 -16.23 1.85 19.25
C VAL A 562 -16.84 3.17 19.73
N VAL A 563 -16.45 3.65 20.92
CA VAL A 563 -16.90 4.94 21.48
C VAL A 563 -15.75 5.93 21.60
N VAL A 564 -15.87 7.06 20.90
CA VAL A 564 -14.95 8.20 20.98
C VAL A 564 -15.71 9.38 21.59
N SER A 565 -15.24 9.90 22.72
CA SER A 565 -16.02 10.86 23.52
C SER A 565 -15.14 11.92 24.18
N GLY A 566 -15.72 12.76 25.04
CA GLY A 566 -15.01 13.82 25.76
C GLY A 566 -14.25 14.75 24.82
N THR A 567 -12.93 14.78 24.93
CA THR A 567 -12.03 15.57 24.07
C THR A 567 -11.04 14.69 23.30
N ALA A 568 -11.30 13.38 23.20
CA ALA A 568 -10.43 12.46 22.49
C ALA A 568 -10.29 12.86 21.02
N GLN A 569 -9.07 12.67 20.48
CA GLN A 569 -8.78 12.90 19.07
C GLN A 569 -8.11 11.68 18.46
N LEU A 570 -8.67 11.16 17.37
CA LEU A 570 -8.08 10.10 16.57
C LEU A 570 -7.68 10.72 15.22
N ARG A 571 -6.39 10.68 14.87
CA ARG A 571 -5.80 11.48 13.79
C ARG A 571 -4.89 10.63 12.89
N GLY A 572 -4.91 10.84 11.58
CA GLY A 572 -4.03 10.12 10.64
C GLY A 572 -4.33 8.63 10.58
N ASP A 573 -3.53 7.85 9.84
CA ASP A 573 -3.79 6.43 9.54
C ASP A 573 -4.27 5.64 10.76
N ALA A 574 -5.23 4.74 10.61
CA ALA A 574 -5.81 4.01 11.74
C ALA A 574 -6.24 2.59 11.38
N GLU A 575 -6.28 1.70 12.36
CA GLU A 575 -6.86 0.36 12.24
C GLU A 575 -7.26 -0.09 13.66
N ILE A 576 -8.30 0.51 14.23
CA ILE A 576 -8.47 0.68 15.69
C ILE A 576 -9.25 -0.48 16.32
N ARG A 577 -8.60 -1.34 17.11
CA ARG A 577 -9.16 -2.65 17.47
C ARG A 577 -10.02 -2.73 18.73
N GLY A 578 -11.19 -2.07 18.72
CA GLY A 578 -12.24 -2.21 19.74
C GLY A 578 -12.06 -1.36 21.00
N VAL A 579 -11.12 -0.42 21.01
CA VAL A 579 -10.88 0.48 22.14
C VAL A 579 -11.78 1.70 22.11
N SER A 580 -12.26 2.12 23.28
CA SER A 580 -13.02 3.37 23.47
C SER A 580 -12.22 4.34 24.33
N THR A 581 -12.26 5.63 24.01
CA THR A 581 -11.52 6.66 24.74
C THR A 581 -12.29 7.97 24.83
N SER A 582 -12.02 8.73 25.90
CA SER A 582 -12.63 10.03 26.18
C SER A 582 -11.64 11.21 26.23
N ARG A 583 -10.34 10.94 26.09
CA ARG A 583 -9.24 11.93 26.11
C ARG A 583 -8.02 11.44 25.34
N GLY A 584 -7.03 12.32 25.14
CA GLY A 584 -5.80 12.00 24.43
C GLY A 584 -5.89 12.33 22.94
N VAL A 585 -4.73 12.37 22.28
CA VAL A 585 -4.59 12.59 20.83
C VAL A 585 -3.71 11.49 20.27
N PHE A 586 -4.28 10.64 19.41
CA PHE A 586 -3.61 9.43 18.94
C PHE A 586 -3.45 9.41 17.43
N TYR A 587 -2.37 8.77 16.97
CA TYR A 587 -1.99 8.63 15.57
C TYR A 587 -1.57 7.19 15.27
N GLY A 588 -1.90 6.67 14.08
CA GLY A 588 -1.47 5.32 13.69
C GLY A 588 -2.36 4.21 14.26
N PHE A 589 -1.75 3.10 14.70
CA PHE A 589 -2.51 1.99 15.32
C PHE A 589 -2.98 2.42 16.69
N ILE A 590 -4.23 2.16 17.03
CA ILE A 590 -4.80 2.58 18.29
C ILE A 590 -5.48 1.36 18.90
N ASP A 591 -4.90 0.86 19.99
CA ASP A 591 -5.40 -0.27 20.75
C ASP A 591 -5.54 0.10 22.25
N GLU A 592 -5.88 -0.89 23.07
CA GLU A 592 -6.04 -0.69 24.51
C GLU A 592 -4.77 -0.20 25.22
N ASN A 593 -3.59 -0.54 24.73
CA ASN A 593 -2.32 -0.12 25.31
C ASN A 593 -2.00 1.33 24.91
N GLU A 594 -2.22 1.69 23.64
CA GLU A 594 -1.93 3.03 23.14
C GLU A 594 -2.74 4.10 23.87
N VAL A 595 -4.03 3.84 24.15
CA VAL A 595 -4.88 4.82 24.86
C VAL A 595 -4.48 5.07 26.32
N LYS A 596 -3.57 4.24 26.85
CA LYS A 596 -3.03 4.35 28.22
C LYS A 596 -1.59 4.89 28.25
N ASP A 597 -0.88 4.88 27.12
CA ASP A 597 0.53 5.30 27.05
C ASP A 597 0.63 6.82 26.81
N SER A 598 1.25 7.53 27.76
CA SER A 598 1.51 8.97 27.63
C SER A 598 2.39 9.31 26.43
N ARG A 599 3.31 8.41 26.03
CA ARG A 599 4.15 8.58 24.85
C ARG A 599 3.39 8.35 23.55
N ALA A 600 2.26 7.64 23.58
CA ALA A 600 1.38 7.46 22.43
C ALA A 600 0.33 8.59 22.30
N GLY A 601 0.28 9.51 23.27
CA GLY A 601 -0.58 10.68 23.24
C GLY A 601 -1.74 10.67 24.24
N ALA A 602 -1.77 9.73 25.20
CA ALA A 602 -2.85 9.64 26.20
C ALA A 602 -3.02 10.92 27.06
N ASN A 603 -1.96 11.73 27.18
CA ASN A 603 -1.96 12.99 27.93
C ASN A 603 -2.05 14.24 27.05
N LEU A 604 -2.09 14.10 25.72
CA LEU A 604 -2.21 15.24 24.81
C LEU A 604 -3.63 15.80 24.81
N THR A 605 -3.72 17.12 24.73
CA THR A 605 -4.98 17.87 24.55
C THR A 605 -5.12 18.43 23.15
N ASP A 606 -3.99 18.68 22.49
CA ASP A 606 -3.92 19.36 21.20
C ASP A 606 -3.23 18.48 20.16
N ALA A 607 -3.66 18.64 18.91
CA ALA A 607 -3.06 17.93 17.79
C ALA A 607 -1.61 18.37 17.59
N VAL A 608 -0.72 17.39 17.39
CA VAL A 608 0.65 17.62 16.95
C VAL A 608 0.63 18.22 15.54
N PRO A 609 1.29 19.37 15.31
CA PRO A 609 1.45 19.94 13.98
C PRO A 609 2.21 18.99 13.05
N GLU A 610 1.76 18.90 11.81
CA GLU A 610 2.30 17.96 10.82
C GLU A 610 3.51 18.55 10.07
N VAL A 611 4.44 17.72 9.62
CA VAL A 611 5.63 18.15 8.86
C VAL A 611 5.30 18.69 7.46
N THR A 612 4.12 18.36 6.94
CA THR A 612 3.59 18.88 5.68
C THR A 612 2.71 20.09 5.95
N GLU A 613 3.04 21.23 5.35
CA GLU A 613 2.19 22.41 5.43
C GLU A 613 0.88 22.20 4.66
N ARG A 614 -0.26 22.50 5.30
CA ARG A 614 -1.56 22.53 4.60
C ARG A 614 -1.56 23.65 3.55
N PRO A 615 -1.66 23.34 2.24
CA PRO A 615 -1.65 24.35 1.19
C PRO A 615 -2.82 25.32 1.33
N ALA A 616 -2.68 26.55 0.84
CA ALA A 616 -3.72 27.57 0.96
C ALA A 616 -5.06 27.18 0.32
N TYR A 617 -5.06 26.36 -0.74
CA TYR A 617 -6.29 25.85 -1.35
C TYR A 617 -7.03 24.82 -0.49
N ALA A 618 -6.39 24.28 0.55
CA ALA A 618 -6.92 23.25 1.43
C ALA A 618 -7.25 23.79 2.83
N ARG A 619 -7.20 25.11 3.04
CA ARG A 619 -7.50 25.79 4.32
C ARG A 619 -8.90 26.35 4.36
#